data_AF-A0A9E3ALT0-F1
#
_entry.id   AF-A0A9E3ALT0-F1
#
_cell.length_a   1.000
_cell.length_b   1.000
_cell.length_c   1.000
_cell.angle_alpha   90.00
_cell.angle_beta   90.00
_cell.angle_gamma   90.00
#
_symmetry.space_group_name_H-M   'P 1'
#
loop_
_entity.id
_entity.type
_entity.pdbx_description
1 polymer ?
#
loop_
_entity_poly.entity_id
_entity_poly.type
_entity_poly.pdbx_seq_one_letter_code
_entity_poly.pdbx_strand_id
1 'polypeptide(L)'
;MSKSKTSPQTSGRDLAPASPCLMVIFGARGDLAKRLLVPALYNLAHDGLLDDGFRILGVDHGEQTAADLRRDLGGFLKAIASDANSEFGKAGLDAKAWSWLESRIDYLIGDFEDPATYAALGERLSAAGEGGKPANVLFYLAVSPRFFGPIVEQLAKAKLTKAAKGAFRRVVVEKPFGEDLASAQALNKRILACLDESQIYRIDHFRGKETVRNIMVARFANGVFEPVWNNRHIDSVQITAAETVGVEDRGAFYDRTGALRDMIPSHLFQLLSLTAMDAPVSFEADALRVEKGKVIEAIRLLTPPEALQASVRGQYRAGTAGGRRLAGYRQSPDVSPRSRTETFVALKLSIDNDRWAGVPFY
;
A
#
# COMPACT_ATOMS: atom_id res chain seq x y z
N MET A 1 -10.59 -22.92 43.26
CA MET A 1 -9.39 -22.89 42.40
C MET A 1 -9.84 -22.94 40.95
N SER A 2 -10.10 -21.77 40.36
CA SER A 2 -10.61 -21.63 38.99
C SER A 2 -9.42 -21.59 38.03
N LYS A 3 -9.33 -22.58 37.13
CA LYS A 3 -8.36 -22.56 36.03
C LYS A 3 -8.86 -21.57 34.98
N SER A 4 -8.20 -20.42 34.93
CA SER A 4 -8.23 -19.47 33.83
C SER A 4 -8.02 -20.20 32.49
N LYS A 5 -9.05 -20.21 31.64
CA LYS A 5 -8.91 -20.55 30.22
C LYS A 5 -8.46 -19.28 29.51
N THR A 6 -7.16 -19.17 29.29
CA THR A 6 -6.59 -18.24 28.32
C THR A 6 -7.11 -18.60 26.93
N SER A 7 -7.68 -17.61 26.23
CA SER A 7 -8.08 -17.73 24.83
C SER A 7 -6.89 -18.14 23.98
N PRO A 8 -7.07 -19.04 22.98
CA PRO A 8 -5.98 -19.40 22.10
C PRO A 8 -5.65 -18.20 21.21
N GLN A 9 -4.42 -17.69 21.33
CA GLN A 9 -3.81 -16.87 20.29
C GLN A 9 -3.71 -17.75 19.04
N THR A 10 -4.46 -17.43 18.00
CA THR A 10 -4.34 -18.06 16.68
C THR A 10 -2.98 -17.66 16.08
N SER A 11 -1.95 -18.45 16.36
CA SER A 11 -0.69 -18.42 15.62
C SER A 11 -0.99 -18.62 14.13
N GLY A 12 -0.29 -17.93 13.22
CA GLY A 12 -0.50 -17.97 11.75
C GLY A 12 -0.35 -19.33 11.06
N ARG A 13 -0.28 -20.44 11.81
CA ARG A 13 -0.09 -21.82 11.33
C ARG A 13 -1.31 -22.47 10.67
N ASP A 14 -2.49 -21.84 10.74
CA ASP A 14 -3.72 -22.40 10.16
C ASP A 14 -4.08 -21.83 8.77
N LEU A 15 -3.23 -20.98 8.19
CA LEU A 15 -3.43 -20.46 6.83
C LEU A 15 -2.72 -21.36 5.82
N ALA A 16 -3.48 -21.86 4.83
CA ALA A 16 -2.89 -22.60 3.71
C ALA A 16 -1.95 -21.68 2.89
N PRO A 17 -0.81 -22.18 2.40
CA PRO A 17 0.07 -21.42 1.52
C PRO A 17 -0.67 -20.88 0.30
N ALA A 18 -0.29 -19.67 -0.14
CA ALA A 18 -0.83 -19.11 -1.37
C ALA A 18 -0.44 -19.97 -2.58
N SER A 19 -1.28 -20.02 -3.62
CA SER A 19 -0.96 -20.76 -4.85
C SER A 19 0.40 -20.36 -5.44
N PRO A 20 1.13 -21.28 -6.10
CA PRO A 20 2.44 -20.99 -6.70
C PRO A 20 2.34 -19.79 -7.63
N CYS A 21 3.29 -18.86 -7.50
CA CYS A 21 3.28 -17.58 -8.19
C CYS A 21 4.70 -17.09 -8.47
N LEU A 22 4.90 -16.53 -9.66
CA LEU A 22 6.08 -15.74 -9.99
C LEU A 22 5.77 -14.26 -9.75
N MET A 23 6.49 -13.66 -8.81
CA MET A 23 6.43 -12.24 -8.53
C MET A 23 7.50 -11.49 -9.33
N VAL A 24 7.07 -10.64 -10.25
CA VAL A 24 7.95 -9.77 -11.03
C VAL A 24 8.00 -8.41 -10.37
N ILE A 25 9.17 -7.99 -9.88
CA ILE A 25 9.34 -6.71 -9.18
C ILE A 25 10.06 -5.74 -10.12
N PHE A 26 9.33 -4.77 -10.67
CA PHE A 26 9.96 -3.65 -11.38
C PHE A 26 10.54 -2.68 -10.35
N GLY A 27 11.79 -2.24 -10.53
CA GLY A 27 12.49 -1.42 -9.54
C GLY A 27 13.00 -2.25 -8.35
N ALA A 28 13.38 -3.51 -8.59
CA ALA A 28 13.77 -4.46 -7.54
C ALA A 28 14.96 -4.01 -6.67
N ARG A 29 15.75 -3.04 -7.13
CA ARG A 29 16.89 -2.50 -6.38
C ARG A 29 16.55 -1.21 -5.61
N GLY A 30 15.35 -0.69 -5.81
CA GLY A 30 14.85 0.52 -5.18
C GLY A 30 14.66 0.39 -3.67
N ASP A 31 14.52 1.53 -3.00
CA ASP A 31 14.37 1.63 -1.55
C ASP A 31 13.16 0.85 -1.04
N LEU A 32 12.02 0.95 -1.75
CA LEU A 32 10.79 0.25 -1.39
C LEU A 32 10.96 -1.27 -1.37
N ALA A 33 11.63 -1.82 -2.38
CA ALA A 33 11.87 -3.25 -2.50
C ALA A 33 12.72 -3.76 -1.33
N LYS A 34 13.79 -3.03 -1.00
CA LYS A 34 14.70 -3.35 0.10
C LYS A 34 14.03 -3.22 1.47
N ARG A 35 13.33 -2.11 1.71
CA ARG A 35 12.84 -1.73 3.04
C ARG A 35 11.53 -2.36 3.45
N LEU A 36 10.63 -2.61 2.49
CA LEU A 36 9.28 -3.08 2.79
C LEU A 36 8.98 -4.42 2.13
N LEU A 37 9.22 -4.53 0.81
CA LEU A 37 8.75 -5.70 0.06
C LEU A 37 9.48 -6.99 0.41
N VAL A 38 10.82 -6.97 0.37
CA VAL A 38 11.63 -8.16 0.65
C VAL A 38 11.52 -8.58 2.12
N PRO A 39 11.51 -7.68 3.12
CA PRO A 39 11.16 -8.04 4.49
C PRO A 39 9.78 -8.66 4.64
N ALA A 40 8.75 -8.14 3.96
CA ALA A 40 7.42 -8.74 3.98
C ALA A 40 7.41 -10.15 3.35
N LEU A 41 8.11 -10.36 2.24
CA LEU A 41 8.26 -11.67 1.61
C LEU A 41 9.06 -12.65 2.47
N TYR A 42 10.07 -12.16 3.19
CA TYR A 42 10.79 -12.95 4.18
C TYR A 42 9.85 -13.40 5.30
N ASN A 43 9.02 -12.52 5.86
CA ASN A 43 8.07 -12.88 6.91
C ASN A 43 7.08 -13.94 6.41
N LEU A 44 6.56 -13.79 5.19
CA LEU A 44 5.70 -14.81 4.57
C LEU A 44 6.42 -16.15 4.37
N ALA A 45 7.72 -16.14 4.01
CA ALA A 45 8.52 -17.35 3.89
C ALA A 45 8.78 -18.01 5.25
N HIS A 46 9.11 -17.21 6.27
CA HIS A 46 9.34 -17.66 7.64
C HIS A 46 8.09 -18.31 8.25
N ASP A 47 6.92 -17.72 7.98
CA ASP A 47 5.63 -18.23 8.44
C ASP A 47 5.09 -19.41 7.60
N GLY A 48 5.80 -19.81 6.53
CA GLY A 48 5.39 -20.91 5.66
C GLY A 48 4.16 -20.62 4.79
N LEU A 49 3.91 -19.34 4.49
CA LEU A 49 2.74 -18.88 3.73
C LEU A 49 2.99 -18.77 2.22
N LEU A 50 4.23 -19.01 1.78
CA LEU A 50 4.61 -19.07 0.38
C LEU A 50 4.74 -20.53 -0.06
N ASP A 51 4.14 -20.86 -1.20
CA ASP A 51 4.27 -22.18 -1.82
C ASP A 51 5.70 -22.42 -2.35
N ASP A 52 6.12 -23.68 -2.42
CA ASP A 52 7.47 -24.07 -2.86
C ASP A 52 7.81 -23.64 -4.28
N GLY A 53 6.79 -23.50 -5.14
CA GLY A 53 6.87 -22.96 -6.49
C GLY A 53 6.95 -21.43 -6.57
N PHE A 54 6.91 -20.71 -5.44
CA PHE A 54 7.07 -19.26 -5.43
C PHE A 54 8.44 -18.84 -5.95
N ARG A 55 8.48 -17.81 -6.81
CA ARG A 55 9.72 -17.26 -7.39
C ARG A 55 9.64 -15.74 -7.46
N ILE A 56 10.79 -15.09 -7.44
CA ILE A 56 10.92 -13.65 -7.62
C ILE A 56 11.78 -13.39 -8.85
N LEU A 57 11.32 -12.53 -9.74
CA LEU A 57 12.12 -11.98 -10.83
C LEU A 57 12.21 -10.47 -10.65
N GLY A 58 13.38 -9.99 -10.23
CA GLY A 58 13.66 -8.56 -10.19
C GLY A 58 13.91 -8.03 -11.59
N VAL A 59 13.32 -6.88 -11.92
CA VAL A 59 13.58 -6.14 -13.17
C VAL A 59 14.07 -4.75 -12.81
N ASP A 60 15.26 -4.41 -13.25
CA ASP A 60 15.83 -3.07 -13.03
C ASP A 60 16.89 -2.73 -14.08
N HIS A 61 17.27 -1.46 -14.12
CA HIS A 61 18.32 -0.96 -14.98
C HIS A 61 19.72 -1.20 -14.37
N GLY A 62 20.73 -1.35 -15.25
CA GLY A 62 22.14 -1.47 -14.88
C GLY A 62 22.67 -2.89 -14.93
N GLU A 63 23.93 -3.01 -15.37
CA GLU A 63 24.65 -4.28 -15.56
C GLU A 63 25.01 -4.93 -14.22
N GLN A 64 24.06 -5.66 -13.64
CA GLN A 64 24.25 -6.43 -12.41
C GLN A 64 23.69 -7.83 -12.54
N THR A 65 24.20 -8.73 -11.71
CA THR A 65 23.78 -10.13 -11.69
C THR A 65 22.71 -10.39 -10.63
N ALA A 66 22.00 -11.52 -10.75
CA ALA A 66 21.12 -11.99 -9.68
C ALA A 66 21.86 -12.17 -8.34
N ALA A 67 23.15 -12.54 -8.38
CA ALA A 67 23.98 -12.67 -7.18
C ALA A 67 24.21 -11.32 -6.49
N ASP A 68 24.38 -10.24 -7.26
CA ASP A 68 24.49 -8.88 -6.71
C ASP A 68 23.20 -8.45 -6.02
N LEU A 69 22.05 -8.67 -6.68
CA LEU A 69 20.74 -8.37 -6.08
C LEU A 69 20.54 -9.13 -4.76
N ARG A 70 20.80 -10.44 -4.75
CA ARG A 70 20.68 -11.29 -3.55
C ARG A 70 21.58 -10.81 -2.42
N ARG A 71 22.84 -10.47 -2.73
CA ARG A 71 23.81 -9.93 -1.76
C ARG A 71 23.31 -8.62 -1.15
N ASP A 72 22.85 -7.69 -1.97
CA ASP A 72 22.39 -6.38 -1.52
C ASP A 72 21.14 -6.50 -0.64
N LEU A 73 20.16 -7.31 -1.04
CA LEU A 73 18.94 -7.58 -0.27
C LEU A 73 19.24 -8.31 1.05
N GLY A 74 20.08 -9.33 1.01
CA GLY A 74 20.46 -10.11 2.19
C GLY A 74 21.31 -9.29 3.18
N GLY A 75 22.20 -8.43 2.68
CA GLY A 75 22.95 -7.49 3.50
C GLY A 75 22.04 -6.50 4.23
N PHE A 76 21.03 -5.99 3.52
CA PHE A 76 20.05 -5.08 4.11
C PHE A 76 19.16 -5.75 5.15
N LEU A 77 18.65 -6.96 4.87
CA LEU A 77 17.87 -7.74 5.86
C LEU A 77 18.67 -8.05 7.12
N LYS A 78 19.95 -8.43 6.98
CA LYS A 78 20.85 -8.65 8.12
C LYS A 78 21.03 -7.38 8.95
N ALA A 79 21.15 -6.23 8.29
CA ALA A 79 21.27 -4.95 8.98
C ALA A 79 20.02 -4.63 9.81
N ILE A 80 18.81 -4.82 9.25
CA ILE A 80 17.56 -4.64 10.01
C ILE A 80 17.49 -5.65 11.17
N ALA A 81 17.75 -6.92 10.91
CA ALA A 81 17.64 -7.97 11.94
C ALA A 81 18.66 -7.81 13.08
N SER A 82 19.74 -7.06 12.84
CA SER A 82 20.75 -6.72 13.86
C SER A 82 20.36 -5.53 14.74
N ASP A 83 19.34 -4.76 14.36
CA ASP A 83 18.79 -3.70 15.20
C ASP A 83 17.97 -4.31 16.35
N ALA A 84 18.36 -3.98 17.58
CA ALA A 84 17.72 -4.49 18.80
C ALA A 84 16.25 -4.09 18.94
N ASN A 85 15.81 -3.07 18.20
CA ASN A 85 14.41 -2.62 18.14
C ASN A 85 13.65 -3.15 16.92
N SER A 86 14.25 -4.04 16.11
CA SER A 86 13.59 -4.60 14.95
C SER A 86 12.54 -5.66 15.32
N GLU A 87 11.59 -5.90 14.40
CA GLU A 87 10.56 -6.94 14.54
C GLU A 87 11.13 -8.36 14.66
N PHE A 88 12.41 -8.56 14.28
CA PHE A 88 13.13 -9.83 14.41
C PHE A 88 13.54 -10.14 15.87
N GLY A 89 13.52 -9.12 16.74
CA GLY A 89 13.91 -9.24 18.14
C GLY A 89 15.31 -9.85 18.34
N LYS A 90 15.53 -10.48 19.50
CA LYS A 90 16.83 -11.11 19.82
C LYS A 90 17.13 -12.40 19.04
N ALA A 91 16.12 -12.98 18.40
CA ALA A 91 16.27 -14.23 17.65
C ALA A 91 17.04 -14.01 16.33
N GLY A 92 17.05 -12.77 15.83
CA GLY A 92 17.73 -12.41 14.58
C GLY A 92 17.07 -13.03 13.35
N LEU A 93 17.78 -12.96 12.23
CA LEU A 93 17.30 -13.48 10.94
C LEU A 93 17.37 -15.02 10.92
N ASP A 94 16.23 -15.70 10.72
CA ASP A 94 16.20 -17.13 10.39
C ASP A 94 16.91 -17.38 9.05
N ALA A 95 18.09 -17.99 9.14
CA ALA A 95 18.95 -18.29 8.01
C ALA A 95 18.32 -19.29 7.03
N LYS A 96 17.46 -20.21 7.49
CA LYS A 96 16.79 -21.18 6.61
C LYS A 96 15.73 -20.50 5.77
N ALA A 97 14.87 -19.70 6.39
CA ALA A 97 13.84 -18.93 5.69
C ALA A 97 14.46 -17.97 4.67
N TRP A 98 15.53 -17.25 5.06
CA TRP A 98 16.22 -16.36 4.13
C TRP A 98 16.89 -17.14 2.99
N SER A 99 17.63 -18.22 3.27
CA SER A 99 18.29 -19.01 2.22
C SER A 99 17.29 -19.61 1.22
N TRP A 100 16.12 -20.05 1.70
CA TRP A 100 15.03 -20.54 0.86
C TRP A 100 14.48 -19.45 -0.06
N LEU A 101 14.31 -18.21 0.44
CA LEU A 101 13.82 -17.08 -0.35
C LEU A 101 14.90 -16.60 -1.34
N GLU A 102 16.14 -16.46 -0.87
CA GLU A 102 17.29 -16.01 -1.64
C GLU A 102 17.53 -16.89 -2.88
N SER A 103 17.41 -18.21 -2.74
CA SER A 103 17.58 -19.15 -3.85
C SER A 103 16.49 -19.03 -4.94
N ARG A 104 15.41 -18.31 -4.66
CA ARG A 104 14.25 -18.11 -5.55
C ARG A 104 14.22 -16.73 -6.21
N ILE A 105 15.20 -15.88 -5.93
CA ILE A 105 15.34 -14.55 -6.53
C ILE A 105 16.21 -14.66 -7.78
N ASP A 106 15.66 -14.29 -8.93
CA ASP A 106 16.41 -14.09 -10.17
C ASP A 106 16.31 -12.62 -10.61
N TYR A 107 17.08 -12.25 -11.63
CA TYR A 107 17.18 -10.87 -12.10
C TYR A 107 17.19 -10.79 -13.63
N LEU A 108 16.46 -9.80 -14.15
CA LEU A 108 16.41 -9.42 -15.55
C LEU A 108 16.84 -7.96 -15.67
N ILE A 109 17.96 -7.73 -16.37
CA ILE A 109 18.39 -6.38 -16.74
C ILE A 109 17.46 -5.92 -17.87
N GLY A 110 16.85 -4.74 -17.71
CA GLY A 110 16.04 -4.16 -18.76
C GLY A 110 15.53 -2.77 -18.42
N ASP A 111 15.35 -1.97 -19.47
CA ASP A 111 14.69 -0.67 -19.36
C ASP A 111 13.17 -0.85 -19.35
N PHE A 112 12.47 -0.04 -18.54
CA PHE A 112 11.03 -0.16 -18.34
C PHE A 112 10.21 0.28 -19.56
N GLU A 113 10.79 1.07 -20.46
CA GLU A 113 10.14 1.56 -21.67
C GLU A 113 10.55 0.77 -22.93
N ASP A 114 11.63 -0.03 -22.85
CA ASP A 114 12.12 -0.85 -23.97
C ASP A 114 11.27 -2.13 -24.18
N PRO A 115 10.64 -2.32 -25.36
CA PRO A 115 9.93 -3.54 -25.70
C PRO A 115 10.77 -4.83 -25.58
N ALA A 116 12.08 -4.79 -25.77
CA ALA A 116 12.96 -5.96 -25.68
C ALA A 116 12.97 -6.57 -24.26
N THR A 117 12.89 -5.72 -23.23
CA THR A 117 12.74 -6.16 -21.83
C THR A 117 11.52 -7.06 -21.66
N TYR A 118 10.41 -6.71 -22.29
CA TYR A 118 9.14 -7.45 -22.17
C TYR A 118 9.11 -8.73 -23.00
N ALA A 119 9.84 -8.77 -24.12
CA ALA A 119 10.07 -10.00 -24.86
C ALA A 119 10.87 -11.01 -24.01
N ALA A 120 11.99 -10.57 -23.43
CA ALA A 120 12.80 -11.39 -22.52
C ALA A 120 12.01 -11.82 -21.27
N LEU A 121 11.19 -10.92 -20.70
CA LEU A 121 10.28 -11.25 -19.61
C LEU A 121 9.31 -12.37 -20.02
N GLY A 122 8.73 -12.30 -21.21
CA GLY A 122 7.83 -13.34 -21.75
C GLY A 122 8.49 -14.72 -21.83
N GLU A 123 9.76 -14.79 -22.22
CA GLU A 123 10.54 -16.03 -22.23
C GLU A 123 10.71 -16.59 -20.81
N ARG A 124 11.07 -15.73 -19.84
CA ARG A 124 11.20 -16.13 -18.42
C ARG A 124 9.87 -16.63 -17.85
N LEU A 125 8.76 -15.95 -18.15
CA LEU A 125 7.43 -16.35 -17.68
C LEU A 125 6.99 -17.70 -18.28
N SER A 126 7.36 -17.97 -19.53
CA SER A 126 7.02 -19.22 -20.21
C SER A 126 7.81 -20.40 -19.62
N ALA A 127 9.07 -20.18 -19.27
CA ALA A 127 9.92 -21.18 -18.62
C ALA A 127 9.51 -21.49 -17.17
N ALA A 128 8.81 -20.56 -16.50
CA ALA A 128 8.36 -20.72 -15.11
C ALA A 128 7.11 -21.61 -14.94
N GLY A 129 6.43 -21.99 -16.03
CA GLY A 129 5.29 -22.90 -15.96
C GLY A 129 5.74 -24.34 -15.67
N GLU A 130 5.27 -24.92 -14.55
CA GLU A 130 5.57 -26.31 -14.20
C GLU A 130 4.49 -27.28 -14.70
N GLY A 131 4.89 -28.46 -15.18
CA GLY A 131 3.97 -29.55 -15.54
C GLY A 131 2.95 -29.20 -16.63
N GLY A 132 3.28 -28.26 -17.52
CA GLY A 132 2.39 -27.79 -18.59
C GLY A 132 1.28 -26.83 -18.13
N LYS A 133 1.31 -26.37 -16.88
CA LYS A 133 0.36 -25.38 -16.36
C LYS A 133 0.93 -23.96 -16.45
N PRO A 134 0.11 -22.97 -16.85
CA PRO A 134 0.55 -21.57 -16.85
C PRO A 134 0.82 -21.11 -15.41
N ALA A 135 1.97 -20.47 -15.18
CA ALA A 135 2.31 -19.90 -13.87
C ALA A 135 1.36 -18.75 -13.53
N ASN A 136 0.99 -18.58 -12.26
CA ASN A 136 0.41 -17.31 -11.79
C ASN A 136 1.49 -16.23 -11.77
N VAL A 137 1.15 -15.00 -12.15
CA VAL A 137 2.12 -13.90 -12.16
C VAL A 137 1.56 -12.65 -11.48
N LEU A 138 2.37 -12.10 -10.58
CA LEU A 138 2.12 -10.85 -9.88
C LEU A 138 3.19 -9.84 -10.29
N PHE A 139 2.82 -8.80 -11.01
CA PHE A 139 3.71 -7.70 -11.36
C PHE A 139 3.63 -6.61 -10.29
N TYR A 140 4.71 -6.35 -9.56
CA TYR A 140 4.79 -5.29 -8.56
C TYR A 140 5.56 -4.10 -9.12
N LEU A 141 4.91 -2.94 -9.19
CA LEU A 141 5.51 -1.72 -9.71
C LEU A 141 6.16 -0.91 -8.59
N ALA A 142 7.34 -1.34 -8.13
CA ALA A 142 8.13 -0.63 -7.11
C ALA A 142 9.01 0.47 -7.74
N VAL A 143 8.40 1.29 -8.59
CA VAL A 143 9.06 2.31 -9.43
C VAL A 143 8.44 3.68 -9.25
N SER A 144 9.08 4.71 -9.81
CA SER A 144 8.49 6.06 -9.87
C SER A 144 7.13 6.05 -10.59
N PRO A 145 6.13 6.85 -10.14
CA PRO A 145 4.78 6.86 -10.71
C PRO A 145 4.70 7.11 -12.21
N ARG A 146 5.68 7.84 -12.78
CA ARG A 146 5.77 8.10 -14.22
C ARG A 146 5.84 6.80 -15.05
N PHE A 147 6.33 5.71 -14.46
CA PHE A 147 6.50 4.42 -15.13
C PHE A 147 5.29 3.49 -15.00
N PHE A 148 4.28 3.79 -14.17
CA PHE A 148 3.14 2.91 -13.99
C PHE A 148 2.37 2.64 -15.29
N GLY A 149 2.03 3.72 -16.02
CA GLY A 149 1.38 3.62 -17.33
C GLY A 149 2.24 2.89 -18.37
N PRO A 150 3.48 3.37 -18.64
CA PRO A 150 4.38 2.73 -19.60
C PRO A 150 4.59 1.23 -19.35
N ILE A 151 4.83 0.80 -18.11
CA ILE A 151 5.03 -0.62 -17.81
C ILE A 151 3.78 -1.43 -18.13
N VAL A 152 2.60 -0.97 -17.70
CA VAL A 152 1.33 -1.68 -17.97
C VAL A 152 1.05 -1.77 -19.47
N GLU A 153 1.29 -0.70 -20.22
CA GLU A 153 1.12 -0.67 -21.67
C GLU A 153 2.08 -1.63 -22.38
N GLN A 154 3.33 -1.70 -21.95
CA GLN A 154 4.32 -2.60 -22.52
C GLN A 154 4.02 -4.07 -22.18
N LEU A 155 3.59 -4.37 -20.95
CA LEU A 155 3.09 -5.70 -20.57
C LEU A 155 1.92 -6.12 -21.47
N ALA A 156 0.99 -5.20 -21.76
CA ALA A 156 -0.15 -5.49 -22.61
C ALA A 156 0.23 -5.72 -24.08
N LYS A 157 1.14 -4.89 -24.63
CA LYS A 157 1.67 -5.06 -26.00
C LYS A 157 2.41 -6.38 -26.17
N ALA A 158 3.17 -6.79 -25.15
CA ALA A 158 3.83 -8.10 -25.09
C ALA A 158 2.87 -9.26 -24.76
N LYS A 159 1.56 -8.98 -24.61
CA LYS A 159 0.50 -9.96 -24.29
C LYS A 159 0.71 -10.67 -22.94
N LEU A 160 1.44 -10.05 -22.02
CA LEU A 160 1.76 -10.61 -20.70
C LEU A 160 0.66 -10.33 -19.66
N THR A 161 -0.29 -9.44 -19.95
CA THR A 161 -1.42 -9.12 -19.06
C THR A 161 -2.58 -10.10 -19.15
N LYS A 162 -2.66 -10.91 -20.22
CA LYS A 162 -3.73 -11.89 -20.41
C LYS A 162 -3.41 -13.18 -19.66
N ALA A 163 -4.27 -13.54 -18.73
CA ALA A 163 -4.14 -14.79 -17.99
C ALA A 163 -4.61 -15.98 -18.86
N ALA A 164 -3.84 -17.07 -18.86
CA ALA A 164 -4.31 -18.35 -19.38
C ALA A 164 -5.29 -19.00 -18.40
N LYS A 165 -6.12 -19.94 -18.88
CA LYS A 165 -7.12 -20.63 -18.06
C LYS A 165 -6.44 -21.31 -16.87
N GLY A 166 -6.91 -21.01 -15.65
CA GLY A 166 -6.37 -21.57 -14.41
C GLY A 166 -5.15 -20.81 -13.85
N ALA A 167 -4.76 -19.69 -14.44
CA ALA A 167 -3.74 -18.78 -13.89
C ALA A 167 -4.30 -17.37 -13.71
N PHE A 168 -3.61 -16.54 -12.94
CA PHE A 168 -3.87 -15.11 -12.86
C PHE A 168 -2.71 -14.26 -13.39
N ARG A 169 -3.06 -13.04 -13.82
CA ARG A 169 -2.14 -11.93 -14.08
C ARG A 169 -2.65 -10.76 -13.25
N ARG A 170 -1.87 -10.32 -12.28
CA ARG A 170 -2.23 -9.23 -11.37
C ARG A 170 -1.13 -8.18 -11.36
N VAL A 171 -1.51 -6.91 -11.27
CA VAL A 171 -0.58 -5.78 -11.21
C VAL A 171 -0.82 -5.01 -9.93
N VAL A 172 0.25 -4.85 -9.15
CA VAL A 172 0.28 -4.04 -7.93
C VAL A 172 0.85 -2.68 -8.27
N VAL A 173 0.10 -1.62 -7.97
CA VAL A 173 0.47 -0.22 -8.26
C VAL A 173 0.58 0.55 -6.95
N GLU A 174 1.70 1.22 -6.75
CA GLU A 174 1.99 2.02 -5.56
C GLU A 174 1.40 3.43 -5.63
N LYS A 175 1.45 4.14 -4.50
CA LYS A 175 1.14 5.58 -4.45
C LYS A 175 2.36 6.42 -4.89
N PRO A 176 2.16 7.67 -5.38
CA PRO A 176 0.88 8.34 -5.68
C PRO A 176 0.21 7.84 -6.98
N PHE A 177 -1.13 7.82 -6.97
CA PHE A 177 -1.96 7.46 -8.13
C PHE A 177 -2.53 8.73 -8.79
N GLY A 178 -1.67 9.47 -9.48
CA GLY A 178 -1.94 10.84 -9.93
C GLY A 178 -1.67 11.87 -8.82
N GLU A 179 -1.63 13.14 -9.21
CA GLU A 179 -1.36 14.29 -8.32
C GLU A 179 -2.61 15.19 -8.13
N ASP A 180 -3.59 14.98 -9.00
CA ASP A 180 -4.90 15.62 -9.01
C ASP A 180 -5.94 14.69 -9.67
N LEU A 181 -7.20 15.12 -9.70
CA LEU A 181 -8.28 14.33 -10.27
C LEU A 181 -8.03 13.98 -11.76
N ALA A 182 -7.56 14.95 -12.55
CA ALA A 182 -7.39 14.77 -13.99
C ALA A 182 -6.28 13.75 -14.31
N SER A 183 -5.13 13.87 -13.65
CA SER A 183 -4.00 12.94 -13.78
C SER A 183 -4.34 11.54 -13.25
N ALA A 184 -5.08 11.44 -12.13
CA ALA A 184 -5.55 10.17 -11.59
C ALA A 184 -6.51 9.46 -12.56
N GLN A 185 -7.49 10.19 -13.12
CA GLN A 185 -8.41 9.66 -14.14
C GLN A 185 -7.68 9.24 -15.41
N ALA A 186 -6.71 10.04 -15.87
CA ALA A 186 -5.91 9.72 -17.05
C ALA A 186 -5.09 8.43 -16.83
N LEU A 187 -4.39 8.32 -15.69
CA LEU A 187 -3.66 7.11 -15.34
C LEU A 187 -4.59 5.90 -15.22
N ASN A 188 -5.75 6.06 -14.55
CA ASN A 188 -6.72 4.99 -14.40
C ASN A 188 -7.22 4.48 -15.75
N LYS A 189 -7.56 5.40 -16.66
CA LYS A 189 -8.02 5.06 -18.01
C LYS A 189 -6.95 4.30 -18.80
N ARG A 190 -5.68 4.70 -18.69
CA ARG A 190 -4.56 4.01 -19.35
C ARG A 190 -4.40 2.57 -18.84
N ILE A 191 -4.44 2.38 -17.52
CA ILE A 191 -4.31 1.06 -16.91
C ILE A 191 -5.50 0.15 -17.27
N LEU A 192 -6.74 0.68 -17.19
CA LEU A 192 -7.96 -0.06 -17.53
C LEU A 192 -8.09 -0.39 -19.01
N ALA A 193 -7.39 0.32 -19.90
CA ALA A 193 -7.32 -0.07 -21.31
C ALA A 193 -6.50 -1.36 -21.53
N CYS A 194 -5.72 -1.79 -20.53
CA CYS A 194 -4.76 -2.90 -20.63
C CYS A 194 -5.10 -4.09 -19.72
N LEU A 195 -5.90 -3.85 -18.67
CA LEU A 195 -6.18 -4.77 -17.58
C LEU A 195 -7.65 -4.65 -17.15
N ASP A 196 -8.24 -5.75 -16.73
CA ASP A 196 -9.52 -5.74 -16.03
C ASP A 196 -9.33 -5.23 -14.58
N GLU A 197 -10.35 -4.57 -14.01
CA GLU A 197 -10.27 -4.00 -12.64
C GLU A 197 -9.93 -5.07 -11.58
N SER A 198 -10.34 -6.32 -11.77
CA SER A 198 -10.02 -7.45 -10.87
C SER A 198 -8.53 -7.84 -10.87
N GLN A 199 -7.76 -7.39 -11.86
CA GLN A 199 -6.33 -7.61 -11.98
C GLN A 199 -5.52 -6.53 -11.27
N ILE A 200 -6.12 -5.41 -10.89
CA ILE A 200 -5.41 -4.21 -10.43
C ILE A 200 -5.47 -4.11 -8.90
N TYR A 201 -4.31 -4.03 -8.27
CA TYR A 201 -4.14 -3.93 -6.82
C TYR A 201 -3.46 -2.61 -6.50
N ARG A 202 -4.26 -1.56 -6.27
CA ARG A 202 -3.76 -0.24 -5.87
C ARG A 202 -3.45 -0.25 -4.37
N ILE A 203 -2.20 0.02 -4.00
CA ILE A 203 -1.74 -0.07 -2.62
C ILE A 203 -2.12 1.16 -1.82
N ASP A 204 -2.71 0.90 -0.65
CA ASP A 204 -2.77 1.81 0.47
C ASP A 204 -2.40 1.02 1.72
N HIS A 205 -1.22 1.29 2.29
CA HIS A 205 -0.67 0.50 3.39
C HIS A 205 -1.48 0.65 4.69
N PHE A 206 -2.32 1.68 4.85
CA PHE A 206 -3.19 1.78 6.03
C PHE A 206 -4.22 0.64 6.06
N ARG A 207 -4.65 0.13 4.90
CA ARG A 207 -5.58 -1.00 4.82
C ARG A 207 -5.01 -2.31 5.37
N GLY A 208 -3.67 -2.43 5.39
CA GLY A 208 -2.97 -3.58 5.94
C GLY A 208 -2.87 -3.58 7.46
N LYS A 209 -3.13 -2.45 8.11
CA LYS A 209 -3.03 -2.33 9.58
C LYS A 209 -4.16 -3.08 10.25
N GLU A 210 -3.82 -3.89 11.24
CA GLU A 210 -4.77 -4.73 11.98
C GLU A 210 -5.91 -3.89 12.59
N THR A 211 -5.57 -2.76 13.22
CA THR A 211 -6.54 -1.83 13.82
C THR A 211 -7.56 -1.30 12.81
N VAL A 212 -7.15 -1.10 11.56
CA VAL A 212 -8.04 -0.63 10.48
C VAL A 212 -8.99 -1.74 10.06
N ARG A 213 -8.51 -2.99 9.96
CA ARG A 213 -9.36 -4.16 9.69
C ARG A 213 -10.37 -4.40 10.82
N ASN A 214 -9.98 -4.13 12.06
CA ASN A 214 -10.81 -4.33 13.24
C ASN A 214 -12.00 -3.36 13.33
N ILE A 215 -12.02 -2.25 12.57
CA ILE A 215 -13.20 -1.36 12.48
C ILE A 215 -14.43 -2.15 12.01
N MET A 216 -14.27 -3.03 11.01
CA MET A 216 -15.39 -3.83 10.50
C MET A 216 -15.88 -4.85 11.52
N VAL A 217 -14.96 -5.49 12.25
CA VAL A 217 -15.29 -6.44 13.31
C VAL A 217 -16.00 -5.71 14.46
N ALA A 218 -15.48 -4.57 14.90
CA ALA A 218 -16.09 -3.75 15.93
C ALA A 218 -17.54 -3.37 15.58
N ARG A 219 -17.79 -2.94 14.35
CA ARG A 219 -19.13 -2.50 13.92
C ARG A 219 -20.09 -3.66 13.69
N PHE A 220 -19.71 -4.63 12.86
CA PHE A 220 -20.67 -5.61 12.33
C PHE A 220 -20.68 -6.96 13.04
N ALA A 221 -19.67 -7.27 13.86
CA ALA A 221 -19.66 -8.49 14.67
C ALA A 221 -20.24 -8.28 16.08
N ASN A 222 -20.62 -7.06 16.45
CA ASN A 222 -21.09 -6.72 17.80
C ASN A 222 -22.50 -6.10 17.74
N GLY A 223 -23.50 -6.82 18.28
CA GLY A 223 -24.89 -6.36 18.30
C GLY A 223 -25.15 -5.09 19.14
N VAL A 224 -24.16 -4.64 19.92
CA VAL A 224 -24.25 -3.42 20.74
C VAL A 224 -23.93 -2.16 19.93
N PHE A 225 -22.95 -2.23 19.01
CA PHE A 225 -22.42 -1.02 18.36
C PHE A 225 -23.25 -0.58 17.16
N GLU A 226 -23.62 -1.49 16.26
CA GLU A 226 -24.31 -1.10 15.02
C GLU A 226 -25.65 -0.34 15.25
N PRO A 227 -26.51 -0.69 16.23
CA PRO A 227 -27.75 0.06 16.49
C PRO A 227 -27.53 1.52 16.90
N VAL A 228 -26.39 1.84 17.52
CA VAL A 228 -26.03 3.20 17.95
C VAL A 228 -25.06 3.89 16.99
N TRP A 229 -24.72 3.26 15.86
CA TRP A 229 -23.75 3.78 14.90
C TRP A 229 -24.39 4.70 13.85
N ASN A 230 -25.05 5.77 14.29
CA ASN A 230 -25.80 6.69 13.44
C ASN A 230 -26.00 8.08 14.09
N ASN A 231 -26.54 9.02 13.32
CA ASN A 231 -26.81 10.41 13.70
C ASN A 231 -27.79 10.61 14.88
N ARG A 232 -28.48 9.58 15.36
CA ARG A 232 -29.32 9.69 16.56
C ARG A 232 -28.52 9.56 17.85
N HIS A 233 -27.32 9.01 17.77
CA HIS A 233 -26.49 8.68 18.94
C HIS A 233 -25.07 9.24 18.84
N ILE A 234 -24.58 9.50 17.62
CA ILE A 234 -23.25 10.07 17.38
C ILE A 234 -23.38 11.56 17.09
N ASP A 235 -22.72 12.36 17.93
CA ASP A 235 -22.61 13.82 17.74
C ASP A 235 -21.60 14.18 16.64
N SER A 236 -20.43 13.53 16.64
CA SER A 236 -19.37 13.77 15.66
C SER A 236 -18.41 12.57 15.54
N VAL A 237 -17.68 12.51 14.42
CA VAL A 237 -16.61 11.52 14.19
C VAL A 237 -15.30 12.26 13.95
N GLN A 238 -14.21 11.78 14.57
CA GLN A 238 -12.88 12.39 14.42
C GLN A 238 -11.87 11.33 13.98
N ILE A 239 -11.13 11.59 12.91
CA ILE A 239 -10.11 10.71 12.35
C ILE A 239 -8.77 11.44 12.37
N THR A 240 -7.93 11.11 13.35
CA THR A 240 -6.62 11.75 13.52
C THR A 240 -5.49 10.85 13.03
N ALA A 241 -4.65 11.39 12.15
CA ALA A 241 -3.33 10.85 11.84
C ALA A 241 -2.27 11.87 12.26
N ALA A 242 -1.51 11.55 13.30
CA ALA A 242 -0.47 12.41 13.84
C ALA A 242 0.88 11.72 13.73
N GLU A 243 1.90 12.48 13.33
CA GLU A 243 3.28 12.03 13.23
C GLU A 243 4.17 12.91 14.10
N THR A 244 5.20 12.30 14.70
CA THR A 244 6.18 13.01 15.53
C THR A 244 7.43 13.40 14.77
N VAL A 245 7.56 12.97 13.51
CA VAL A 245 8.71 13.22 12.65
C VAL A 245 8.49 14.45 11.78
N GLY A 246 9.59 15.12 11.40
CA GLY A 246 9.52 16.24 10.46
C GLY A 246 9.44 15.77 9.01
N VAL A 247 9.68 16.69 8.08
CA VAL A 247 9.82 16.34 6.66
C VAL A 247 11.09 15.52 6.35
N GLU A 248 12.09 15.58 7.25
CA GLU A 248 13.39 14.91 7.12
C GLU A 248 14.00 15.13 5.72
N ASP A 249 14.50 14.07 5.08
CA ASP A 249 15.13 14.14 3.75
C ASP A 249 14.11 14.17 2.59
N ARG A 250 12.80 14.30 2.87
CA ARG A 250 11.74 14.26 1.87
C ARG A 250 11.29 15.64 1.40
N GLY A 251 12.06 16.70 1.69
CA GLY A 251 11.72 18.10 1.39
C GLY A 251 11.24 18.33 -0.04
N ALA A 252 12.03 17.93 -1.04
CA ALA A 252 11.69 18.12 -2.46
C ALA A 252 10.38 17.45 -2.89
N PHE A 253 10.07 16.28 -2.34
CA PHE A 253 8.83 15.56 -2.63
C PHE A 253 7.65 16.17 -1.88
N TYR A 254 7.81 16.39 -0.58
CA TYR A 254 6.74 16.85 0.30
C TYR A 254 6.30 18.27 -0.04
N ASP A 255 7.24 19.14 -0.46
CA ASP A 255 6.93 20.54 -0.77
C ASP A 255 6.00 20.72 -1.98
N ARG A 256 5.90 19.71 -2.84
CA ARG A 256 4.93 19.66 -3.95
C ARG A 256 3.61 19.00 -3.56
N THR A 257 3.62 18.17 -2.51
CA THR A 257 2.49 17.30 -2.15
C THR A 257 1.66 17.90 -1.03
N GLY A 258 2.29 18.19 0.11
CA GLY A 258 1.65 18.64 1.34
C GLY A 258 0.88 17.55 2.08
N ALA A 259 0.50 17.83 3.32
CA ALA A 259 -0.24 16.90 4.17
C ALA A 259 -1.61 16.54 3.58
N LEU A 260 -2.25 17.47 2.85
CA LEU A 260 -3.55 17.21 2.23
C LEU A 260 -3.45 16.04 1.26
N ARG A 261 -2.51 16.08 0.31
CA ARG A 261 -2.42 15.06 -0.74
C ARG A 261 -1.77 13.76 -0.28
N ASP A 262 -0.82 13.82 0.66
CA ASP A 262 -0.11 12.60 1.10
C ASP A 262 -0.99 11.70 1.98
N MET A 263 -1.86 12.31 2.80
CA MET A 263 -2.59 11.59 3.85
C MET A 263 -4.10 11.49 3.60
N ILE A 264 -4.76 12.54 3.12
CA ILE A 264 -6.23 12.61 3.21
C ILE A 264 -6.95 11.73 2.17
N PRO A 265 -6.77 11.94 0.84
CA PRO A 265 -7.48 11.18 -0.19
C PRO A 265 -7.21 9.67 -0.15
N SER A 266 -6.03 9.29 0.31
CA SER A 266 -5.62 7.91 0.51
C SER A 266 -6.08 7.44 1.89
N HIS A 267 -5.22 7.59 2.90
CA HIS A 267 -5.30 6.91 4.18
C HIS A 267 -6.56 7.28 4.97
N LEU A 268 -6.86 8.57 5.13
CA LEU A 268 -7.96 9.01 5.99
C LEU A 268 -9.32 8.76 5.32
N PHE A 269 -9.43 8.88 4.00
CA PHE A 269 -10.67 8.54 3.29
C PHE A 269 -10.94 7.03 3.29
N GLN A 270 -9.91 6.17 3.34
CA GLN A 270 -10.10 4.75 3.62
C GLN A 270 -10.71 4.52 5.01
N LEU A 271 -10.22 5.20 6.04
CA LEU A 271 -10.78 5.10 7.40
C LEU A 271 -12.20 5.67 7.48
N LEU A 272 -12.44 6.81 6.85
CA LEU A 272 -13.75 7.46 6.78
C LEU A 272 -14.76 6.50 6.15
N SER A 273 -14.44 5.93 4.98
CA SER A 273 -15.34 5.01 4.30
C SER A 273 -15.64 3.75 5.14
N LEU A 274 -14.65 3.15 5.79
CA LEU A 274 -14.88 2.00 6.68
C LEU A 274 -15.71 2.35 7.93
N THR A 275 -15.54 3.57 8.44
CA THR A 275 -16.27 4.07 9.61
C THR A 275 -17.71 4.40 9.27
N ALA A 276 -17.97 4.93 8.08
CA ALA A 276 -19.27 5.47 7.68
C ALA A 276 -20.12 4.54 6.81
N MET A 277 -19.54 3.50 6.18
CA MET A 277 -20.30 2.61 5.28
C MET A 277 -21.40 1.86 6.00
N ASP A 278 -22.46 1.49 5.27
CA ASP A 278 -23.46 0.56 5.79
C ASP A 278 -22.92 -0.86 5.95
N ALA A 279 -23.67 -1.71 6.64
CA ALA A 279 -23.36 -3.12 6.73
C ALA A 279 -23.41 -3.74 5.32
N PRO A 280 -22.31 -4.35 4.84
CA PRO A 280 -22.28 -4.93 3.51
C PRO A 280 -23.12 -6.22 3.49
N VAL A 281 -23.66 -6.56 2.32
CA VAL A 281 -24.42 -7.81 2.13
C VAL A 281 -23.58 -9.07 2.38
N SER A 282 -22.25 -8.95 2.25
CA SER A 282 -21.26 -9.96 2.60
C SER A 282 -19.90 -9.30 2.84
N PHE A 283 -18.95 -10.03 3.40
CA PHE A 283 -17.57 -9.56 3.58
C PHE A 283 -16.67 -9.79 2.35
N GLU A 284 -17.28 -10.14 1.20
CA GLU A 284 -16.56 -10.25 -0.06
C GLU A 284 -16.07 -8.88 -0.54
N ALA A 285 -14.95 -8.88 -1.27
CA ALA A 285 -14.25 -7.65 -1.64
C ALA A 285 -15.14 -6.65 -2.40
N ASP A 286 -16.00 -7.13 -3.30
CA ASP A 286 -16.87 -6.26 -4.10
C ASP A 286 -18.04 -5.67 -3.30
N ALA A 287 -18.65 -6.46 -2.41
CA ALA A 287 -19.69 -5.95 -1.52
C ALA A 287 -19.14 -4.83 -0.61
N LEU A 288 -17.93 -5.00 -0.08
CA LEU A 288 -17.24 -3.97 0.69
C LEU A 288 -16.90 -2.73 -0.14
N ARG A 289 -16.44 -2.90 -1.39
CA ARG A 289 -16.13 -1.78 -2.29
C ARG A 289 -17.38 -0.95 -2.59
N VAL A 290 -18.53 -1.60 -2.81
CA VAL A 290 -19.80 -0.93 -3.07
C VAL A 290 -20.20 -0.03 -1.89
N GLU A 291 -20.22 -0.56 -0.65
CA GLU A 291 -20.63 0.24 0.50
C GLU A 291 -19.66 1.39 0.80
N LYS A 292 -18.36 1.18 0.60
CA LYS A 292 -17.37 2.26 0.68
C LYS A 292 -17.58 3.32 -0.41
N GLY A 293 -17.90 2.89 -1.64
CA GLY A 293 -18.17 3.78 -2.76
C GLY A 293 -19.33 4.72 -2.48
N LYS A 294 -20.45 4.19 -1.97
CA LYS A 294 -21.63 4.99 -1.59
C LYS A 294 -21.28 6.09 -0.59
N VAL A 295 -20.42 5.82 0.38
CA VAL A 295 -19.96 6.83 1.34
C VAL A 295 -19.19 7.93 0.63
N ILE A 296 -18.20 7.58 -0.20
CA ILE A 296 -17.37 8.55 -0.91
C ILE A 296 -18.22 9.42 -1.84
N GLU A 297 -19.19 8.82 -2.53
CA GLU A 297 -20.15 9.54 -3.39
C GLU A 297 -21.07 10.47 -2.58
N ALA A 298 -21.40 10.12 -1.34
CA ALA A 298 -22.20 10.93 -0.44
C ALA A 298 -21.41 12.04 0.27
N ILE A 299 -20.09 12.12 0.13
CA ILE A 299 -19.32 13.24 0.69
C ILE A 299 -19.72 14.52 -0.05
N ARG A 300 -20.21 15.51 0.70
CA ARG A 300 -20.60 16.79 0.12
C ARG A 300 -19.41 17.48 -0.54
N LEU A 301 -19.55 17.77 -1.84
CA LEU A 301 -18.58 18.57 -2.57
C LEU A 301 -18.73 20.04 -2.17
N LEU A 302 -17.64 20.64 -1.73
CA LEU A 302 -17.59 22.03 -1.31
C LEU A 302 -17.13 22.93 -2.46
N THR A 303 -17.76 24.09 -2.61
CA THR A 303 -17.21 25.18 -3.43
C THR A 303 -15.92 25.72 -2.80
N PRO A 304 -15.05 26.43 -3.54
CA PRO A 304 -13.81 26.96 -2.98
C PRO A 304 -14.00 27.85 -1.72
N PRO A 305 -15.00 28.76 -1.65
CA PRO A 305 -15.26 29.52 -0.44
C PRO A 305 -15.69 28.66 0.75
N GLU A 306 -16.54 27.65 0.53
CA GLU A 306 -16.97 26.72 1.59
C GLU A 306 -15.81 25.87 2.08
N ALA A 307 -14.95 25.39 1.17
CA ALA A 307 -13.76 24.63 1.52
C ALA A 307 -12.80 25.44 2.40
N LEU A 308 -12.67 26.76 2.18
CA LEU A 308 -11.87 27.63 3.05
C LEU A 308 -12.47 27.80 4.45
N GLN A 309 -13.79 27.74 4.59
CA GLN A 309 -14.47 27.78 5.90
C GLN A 309 -14.46 26.43 6.61
N ALA A 310 -14.44 25.33 5.84
CA ALA A 310 -14.47 23.96 6.33
C ALA A 310 -13.08 23.32 6.45
N SER A 311 -11.99 24.08 6.29
CA SER A 311 -10.64 23.57 6.42
C SER A 311 -9.71 24.50 7.17
N VAL A 312 -8.72 23.90 7.84
CA VAL A 312 -7.60 24.60 8.45
C VAL A 312 -6.31 24.01 7.88
N ARG A 313 -5.37 24.89 7.51
CA ARG A 313 -4.04 24.51 7.05
C ARG A 313 -2.99 25.11 7.97
N GLY A 314 -2.03 24.29 8.39
CA GLY A 314 -0.92 24.68 9.24
C GLY A 314 0.43 24.34 8.62
N GLN A 315 1.47 25.04 9.04
CA GLN A 315 2.86 24.71 8.72
C GLN A 315 3.67 24.80 10.01
N TYR A 316 4.29 23.69 10.41
CA TYR A 316 5.07 23.63 11.63
C TYR A 316 6.27 24.59 11.57
N ARG A 317 6.59 25.17 12.73
CA ARG A 317 7.75 26.05 12.92
C ARG A 317 8.80 25.33 13.76
N ALA A 318 9.97 25.94 13.88
CA ALA A 318 11.02 25.44 14.76
C ALA A 318 10.47 25.26 16.18
N GLY A 319 10.82 24.15 16.81
CA GLY A 319 10.27 23.77 18.11
C GLY A 319 11.01 22.60 18.73
N THR A 320 10.42 22.03 19.78
CA THR A 320 10.97 20.86 20.48
C THR A 320 9.94 19.75 20.50
N ALA A 321 10.31 18.57 20.05
CA ALA A 321 9.49 17.36 20.13
C ALA A 321 10.35 16.19 20.63
N GLY A 322 9.84 15.43 21.60
CA GLY A 322 10.57 14.29 22.18
C GLY A 322 11.96 14.65 22.72
N GLY A 323 12.13 15.86 23.26
CA GLY A 323 13.41 16.37 23.77
C GLY A 323 14.42 16.82 22.71
N ARG A 324 14.11 16.71 21.42
CA ARG A 324 14.98 17.14 20.31
C ARG A 324 14.50 18.47 19.73
N ARG A 325 15.45 19.34 19.37
CA ARG A 325 15.15 20.58 18.65
C ARG A 325 14.94 20.27 17.18
N LEU A 326 13.80 20.68 16.64
CA LEU A 326 13.46 20.52 15.23
C LEU A 326 13.54 21.88 14.53
N ALA A 327 14.13 21.89 13.34
CA ALA A 327 14.10 23.03 12.45
C ALA A 327 12.66 23.29 11.95
N GLY A 328 12.34 24.53 11.59
CA GLY A 328 11.07 24.83 10.95
C GLY A 328 11.00 24.24 9.54
N TYR A 329 9.79 24.01 9.03
CA TYR A 329 9.61 23.34 7.73
C TYR A 329 10.40 24.02 6.59
N ARG A 330 10.33 25.35 6.47
CA ARG A 330 11.08 26.16 5.48
C ARG A 330 12.61 26.20 5.66
N GLN A 331 13.11 25.66 6.76
CA GLN A 331 14.53 25.54 7.07
C GLN A 331 15.05 24.13 6.79
N SER A 332 14.17 23.20 6.39
CA SER A 332 14.55 21.83 6.06
C SER A 332 15.24 21.79 4.69
N PRO A 333 16.16 20.84 4.47
CA PRO A 333 16.77 20.62 3.16
C PRO A 333 15.71 20.49 2.07
N ASP A 334 16.01 21.05 0.89
CA ASP A 334 15.17 20.97 -0.31
C ASP A 334 13.74 21.51 -0.19
N VAL A 335 13.46 22.33 0.84
CA VAL A 335 12.21 23.07 0.99
C VAL A 335 12.42 24.53 0.62
N SER A 336 11.51 25.11 -0.17
CA SER A 336 11.58 26.53 -0.49
C SER A 336 11.45 27.40 0.78
N PRO A 337 12.34 28.39 1.00
CA PRO A 337 12.18 29.36 2.09
C PRO A 337 10.88 30.18 2.02
N ARG A 338 10.20 30.17 0.86
CA ARG A 338 8.90 30.82 0.63
C ARG A 338 7.73 29.85 0.53
N SER A 339 7.94 28.57 0.84
CA SER A 339 6.92 27.53 0.67
C SER A 339 5.63 27.84 1.43
N ARG A 340 4.49 27.66 0.76
CA ARG A 340 3.13 27.73 1.33
C ARG A 340 2.51 26.34 1.54
N THR A 341 3.32 25.29 1.43
CA THR A 341 2.87 23.91 1.56
C THR A 341 2.55 23.60 3.01
N GLU A 342 1.37 23.03 3.23
CA GLU A 342 0.89 22.69 4.55
C GLU A 342 1.52 21.40 5.05
N THR A 343 1.88 21.39 6.33
CA THR A 343 2.31 20.18 7.06
C THR A 343 1.26 19.70 8.07
N PHE A 344 0.15 20.43 8.16
CA PHE A 344 -1.02 20.08 8.96
C PHE A 344 -2.29 20.46 8.19
N VAL A 345 -3.29 19.59 8.22
CA VAL A 345 -4.64 19.86 7.69
C VAL A 345 -5.66 19.31 8.66
N ALA A 346 -6.72 20.08 8.89
CA ALA A 346 -7.97 19.60 9.47
C ALA A 346 -9.12 19.97 8.51
N LEU A 347 -10.05 19.05 8.32
CA LEU A 347 -11.22 19.25 7.47
C LEU A 347 -12.49 19.07 8.32
N LYS A 348 -13.59 19.71 7.92
CA LYS A 348 -14.93 19.39 8.38
C LYS A 348 -15.72 18.89 7.17
N LEU A 349 -16.00 17.60 7.14
CA LEU A 349 -16.75 16.95 6.07
C LEU A 349 -18.18 16.64 6.51
N SER A 350 -19.07 16.50 5.53
CA SER A 350 -20.45 16.07 5.73
C SER A 350 -20.75 14.95 4.74
N ILE A 351 -21.45 13.92 5.22
CA ILE A 351 -21.85 12.75 4.43
C ILE A 351 -23.37 12.83 4.29
N ASP A 352 -23.84 13.12 3.08
CA ASP A 352 -25.24 13.37 2.75
C ASP A 352 -26.00 12.06 2.54
N ASN A 353 -26.15 11.28 3.61
CA ASN A 353 -27.01 10.10 3.66
C ASN A 353 -27.79 10.01 4.99
N ASP A 354 -28.80 9.15 5.05
CA ASP A 354 -29.70 9.05 6.21
C ASP A 354 -28.98 8.74 7.53
N ARG A 355 -27.91 7.92 7.46
CA ARG A 355 -27.14 7.49 8.64
C ARG A 355 -26.36 8.64 9.27
N TRP A 356 -25.80 9.53 8.45
CA TRP A 356 -24.84 10.55 8.88
C TRP A 356 -25.33 11.99 8.69
N ALA A 357 -26.57 12.18 8.22
CA ALA A 357 -27.15 13.51 8.08
C ALA A 357 -27.00 14.32 9.38
N GLY A 358 -26.39 15.49 9.27
CA GLY A 358 -26.13 16.40 10.38
C GLY A 358 -24.87 16.11 11.22
N VAL A 359 -24.22 14.96 11.05
CA VAL A 359 -23.02 14.57 11.82
C VAL A 359 -21.76 15.05 11.10
N PRO A 360 -20.96 15.94 11.69
CA PRO A 360 -19.69 16.33 11.11
C PRO A 360 -18.61 15.26 11.28
N PHE A 361 -17.81 15.09 10.24
CA PHE A 361 -16.59 14.28 10.22
C PHE A 361 -15.37 15.21 10.21
N TYR A 362 -14.47 15.02 11.18
CA TYR A 362 -13.26 15.83 11.36
C TYR A 362 -11.98 15.07 11.06
#